data_AF-A0A1Q7BP81-F1
#
_entry.id   AF-A0A1Q7BP81-F1
#
_cell.length_a   1.000
_cell.length_b   1.000
_cell.length_c   1.000
_cell.angle_alpha   90.00
_cell.angle_beta   90.00
_cell.angle_gamma   90.00
#
_symmetry.space_group_name_H-M   'P 1'
#
loop_
_entity.id
_entity.type
_entity.pdbx_description
1 polymer ?
#
loop_
_entity_poly.entity_id
_entity_poly.type
_entity_poly.pdbx_seq_one_letter_code
_entity_poly.pdbx_strand_id
1 'polypeptide(L)'
;MRSILRGPVPALLAAVSLALAACGHAARPAAAPTSAAAGPTGSPLSHDDIVALAAQFHDQPLTGGQHAPRLYRWVNDRVLMFLQFDNPDPAKATALRYVGVAVKGVFCAEAQPGGPNGGFPHFHRLDAPDYAHGHGGPPGTPGYWLSWVAVDTFTLKDGRQVKPGVDYQEAPTPAPTCGANVPKVDFAGPGAKALTGGDIAAFWPLFADQPLTGGQHAPRQYRWVNPNTLIFLQFDNPDAAKATALRYVGIAVRGRFCKSKQPTPDFPHFHRTDAPDYAHGHGGPPDTAGYWLLWLATDTFATHDGRQVTPGVDRQLSPTPAPDC
;
A
#
# COMPACT_ATOMS: atom_id res chain seq x y z
N MET A 1 -30.90 92.06 -15.59
CA MET A 1 -31.71 92.46 -16.76
C MET A 1 -32.47 91.25 -17.26
N ARG A 2 -33.81 91.37 -17.32
CA ARG A 2 -34.84 90.59 -18.05
C ARG A 2 -34.93 89.06 -17.89
N SER A 3 -36.02 88.67 -17.23
CA SER A 3 -36.78 87.41 -17.36
C SER A 3 -37.57 87.36 -18.68
N ILE A 4 -37.94 86.15 -19.14
CA ILE A 4 -39.17 85.67 -19.87
C ILE A 4 -38.84 84.22 -20.35
N LEU A 5 -39.43 83.09 -19.90
CA LEU A 5 -40.79 82.49 -19.98
C LEU A 5 -41.23 81.85 -21.32
N ARG A 6 -41.60 80.55 -21.24
CA ARG A 6 -42.52 79.70 -22.07
C ARG A 6 -41.99 79.17 -23.41
N GLY A 7 -42.24 77.93 -23.88
CA GLY A 7 -43.27 76.93 -23.59
C GLY A 7 -42.96 75.53 -24.23
N PRO A 8 -43.95 74.64 -24.48
CA PRO A 8 -43.82 73.16 -24.35
C PRO A 8 -43.73 72.31 -25.65
N VAL A 9 -43.19 71.06 -25.50
CA VAL A 9 -43.58 69.71 -26.03
C VAL A 9 -43.93 69.59 -27.54
N PRO A 10 -43.36 68.63 -28.35
CA PRO A 10 -43.67 67.20 -28.20
C PRO A 10 -42.58 66.15 -28.50
N ALA A 11 -42.87 64.96 -27.98
CA ALA A 11 -42.18 63.70 -28.19
C ALA A 11 -42.27 63.22 -29.65
N LEU A 12 -41.19 62.65 -30.15
CA LEU A 12 -41.23 61.67 -31.24
C LEU A 12 -40.34 60.48 -30.88
N LEU A 13 -40.98 59.31 -30.76
CA LEU A 13 -40.35 58.01 -30.81
C LEU A 13 -39.75 57.78 -32.20
N ALA A 14 -38.49 57.39 -32.26
CA ALA A 14 -37.90 56.70 -33.39
C ALA A 14 -37.01 55.58 -32.87
N ALA A 15 -37.59 54.39 -32.76
CA ALA A 15 -36.84 53.14 -32.81
C ALA A 15 -36.47 52.89 -34.28
N VAL A 16 -35.26 52.40 -34.56
CA VAL A 16 -34.94 51.41 -35.60
C VAL A 16 -33.43 51.14 -35.59
N SER A 17 -33.12 49.91 -35.18
CA SER A 17 -32.12 48.98 -35.73
C SER A 17 -30.65 49.38 -35.81
N LEU A 18 -29.88 49.01 -34.77
CA LEU A 18 -28.45 48.73 -34.91
C LEU A 18 -28.27 47.28 -35.40
N ALA A 19 -27.76 47.14 -36.62
CA ALA A 19 -27.26 45.87 -37.15
C ALA A 19 -25.95 45.51 -36.46
N LEU A 20 -25.98 44.52 -35.57
CA LEU A 20 -24.77 43.89 -35.04
C LEU A 20 -24.23 42.89 -36.07
N ALA A 21 -23.08 43.23 -36.63
CA ALA A 21 -22.26 42.34 -37.44
C ALA A 21 -21.74 41.19 -36.56
N ALA A 22 -22.35 40.01 -36.69
CA ALA A 22 -21.83 38.78 -36.12
C ALA A 22 -20.63 38.30 -36.94
N CYS A 23 -19.42 38.57 -36.45
CA CYS A 23 -18.21 37.88 -36.90
C CYS A 23 -18.33 36.41 -36.46
N GLY A 24 -18.63 35.53 -37.41
CA GLY A 24 -18.65 34.08 -37.21
C GLY A 24 -17.26 33.53 -36.91
N HIS A 25 -16.89 33.52 -35.64
CA HIS A 25 -15.94 32.52 -35.12
C HIS A 25 -16.77 31.31 -34.75
N ALA A 26 -16.80 30.32 -35.64
CA ALA A 26 -17.29 29.00 -35.31
C ALA A 26 -16.43 28.46 -34.15
N ALA A 27 -16.94 28.58 -32.93
CA ALA A 27 -16.38 27.89 -31.79
C ALA A 27 -16.42 26.40 -32.12
N ARG A 28 -15.24 25.80 -32.31
CA ARG A 28 -15.11 24.35 -32.33
C ARG A 28 -15.81 23.83 -31.06
N PRO A 29 -16.76 22.88 -31.16
CA PRO A 29 -17.30 22.25 -29.97
C PRO A 29 -16.12 21.69 -29.18
N ALA A 30 -15.98 22.14 -27.93
CA ALA A 30 -15.03 21.57 -27.01
C ALA A 30 -15.30 20.06 -26.97
N ALA A 31 -14.30 19.26 -27.32
CA ALA A 31 -14.39 17.82 -27.18
C ALA A 31 -14.80 17.52 -25.74
N ALA A 32 -15.87 16.74 -25.57
CA ALA A 32 -16.22 16.19 -24.27
C ALA A 32 -14.95 15.54 -23.68
N PRO A 33 -14.70 15.65 -22.36
CA PRO A 33 -13.57 14.98 -21.75
C PRO A 33 -13.69 13.50 -22.12
N THR A 34 -12.75 13.03 -22.94
CA THR A 34 -12.53 11.61 -23.17
C THR A 34 -12.46 10.99 -21.79
N SER A 35 -13.44 10.15 -21.46
CA SER A 35 -13.40 9.24 -20.33
C SER A 35 -11.98 8.69 -20.25
N ALA A 36 -11.17 9.18 -19.31
CA ALA A 36 -9.80 8.72 -19.16
C ALA A 36 -9.90 7.22 -18.98
N ALA A 37 -9.35 6.48 -19.95
CA ALA A 37 -9.50 5.04 -20.04
C ALA A 37 -9.19 4.44 -18.67
N ALA A 38 -10.12 3.66 -18.15
CA ALA A 38 -9.94 2.95 -16.90
C ALA A 38 -8.63 2.16 -17.04
N GLY A 39 -7.62 2.46 -16.20
CA GLY A 39 -6.28 1.85 -16.29
C GLY A 39 -6.29 0.32 -16.32
N PRO A 40 -5.14 -0.34 -16.55
CA PRO A 40 -5.04 -1.80 -16.58
C PRO A 40 -5.74 -2.44 -15.38
N THR A 41 -6.58 -3.44 -15.66
CA THR A 41 -7.20 -4.32 -14.64
C THR A 41 -6.37 -5.59 -14.51
N GLY A 42 -6.18 -6.05 -13.27
CA GLY A 42 -5.52 -7.31 -12.99
C GLY A 42 -6.37 -8.54 -13.24
N SER A 43 -5.72 -9.69 -13.11
CA SER A 43 -6.38 -10.99 -12.91
C SER A 43 -6.06 -11.49 -11.50
N PRO A 44 -6.95 -12.29 -10.88
CA PRO A 44 -6.59 -13.06 -9.70
C PRO A 44 -5.38 -13.95 -9.97
N LEU A 45 -4.65 -14.30 -8.91
CA LEU A 45 -3.60 -15.33 -9.01
C LEU A 45 -4.21 -16.63 -9.53
N SER A 46 -3.57 -17.25 -10.52
CA SER A 46 -3.90 -18.63 -10.88
C SER A 46 -3.41 -19.58 -9.80
N HIS A 47 -3.87 -20.83 -9.86
CA HIS A 47 -3.39 -21.88 -8.96
C HIS A 47 -1.86 -22.04 -9.04
N ASP A 48 -1.31 -22.06 -10.25
CA ASP A 48 0.14 -22.20 -10.47
C ASP A 48 0.91 -21.02 -9.87
N ASP A 49 0.35 -19.81 -9.95
CA ASP A 49 0.95 -18.63 -9.32
C ASP A 49 0.95 -18.71 -7.80
N ILE A 50 -0.14 -19.20 -7.20
CA ILE A 50 -0.25 -19.41 -5.75
C ILE A 50 0.82 -20.40 -5.30
N VAL A 51 0.95 -21.54 -5.99
CA VAL A 51 1.94 -22.57 -5.66
C VAL A 51 3.37 -22.05 -5.85
N ALA A 52 3.65 -21.38 -6.96
CA ALA A 52 4.97 -20.82 -7.26
C ALA A 52 5.37 -19.75 -6.23
N LEU A 53 4.43 -18.87 -5.85
CA LEU A 53 4.65 -17.86 -4.83
C LEU A 53 4.86 -18.50 -3.45
N ALA A 54 4.00 -19.45 -3.06
CA ALA A 54 4.11 -20.16 -1.78
C ALA A 54 5.43 -20.90 -1.62
N ALA A 55 5.99 -21.46 -2.70
CA ALA A 55 7.29 -22.16 -2.66
C ALA A 55 8.45 -21.27 -2.21
N GLN A 56 8.34 -19.95 -2.38
CA GLN A 56 9.36 -19.00 -1.91
C GLN A 56 9.27 -18.71 -0.41
N PHE A 57 8.21 -19.16 0.27
CA PHE A 57 7.92 -18.90 1.69
C PHE A 57 7.88 -20.21 2.49
N HIS A 58 9.06 -20.75 2.79
CA HIS A 58 9.22 -22.04 3.46
C HIS A 58 9.90 -21.97 4.83
N ASP A 59 10.19 -20.77 5.33
CA ASP A 59 10.87 -20.63 6.61
C ASP A 59 9.93 -20.97 7.77
N GLN A 60 10.49 -21.55 8.83
CA GLN A 60 9.78 -21.92 10.06
C GLN A 60 10.36 -21.13 11.25
N PRO A 61 9.94 -19.87 11.45
CA PRO A 61 10.54 -19.00 12.45
C PRO A 61 10.04 -19.26 13.88
N LEU A 62 9.05 -20.14 14.05
CA LEU A 62 8.46 -20.52 15.33
C LEU A 62 9.00 -21.88 15.80
N THR A 63 9.04 -22.06 17.12
CA THR A 63 9.53 -23.27 17.79
C THR A 63 8.47 -23.85 18.72
N GLY A 64 8.72 -25.02 19.31
CA GLY A 64 7.82 -25.64 20.30
C GLY A 64 6.69 -26.49 19.71
N GLY A 65 6.67 -26.74 18.40
CA GLY A 65 5.60 -27.51 17.73
C GLY A 65 4.55 -26.65 17.02
N GLN A 66 4.78 -25.34 16.95
CA GLN A 66 3.89 -24.40 16.29
C GLN A 66 3.88 -24.57 14.77
N HIS A 67 2.68 -24.59 14.18
CA HIS A 67 2.46 -24.54 12.74
C HIS A 67 1.54 -23.38 12.41
N ALA A 68 2.09 -22.32 11.83
CA ALA A 68 1.31 -21.14 11.50
C ALA A 68 0.44 -21.39 10.24
N PRO A 69 -0.76 -20.79 10.14
CA PRO A 69 -1.61 -20.86 8.95
C PRO A 69 -1.11 -19.95 7.80
N ARG A 70 0.07 -19.35 7.97
CA ARG A 70 0.72 -18.41 7.06
C ARG A 70 2.13 -18.91 6.77
N LEU A 71 2.62 -18.54 5.59
CA LEU A 71 3.93 -18.94 5.09
C LEU A 71 4.92 -17.80 5.28
N TYR A 72 6.15 -18.12 5.68
CA TYR A 72 7.15 -17.14 6.05
C TYR A 72 8.38 -17.17 5.15
N ARG A 73 9.00 -16.00 5.02
CA ARG A 73 10.31 -15.83 4.42
C ARG A 73 11.13 -14.82 5.20
N TRP A 74 12.31 -15.19 5.65
CA TRP A 74 13.29 -14.26 6.19
C TRP A 74 13.78 -13.32 5.10
N VAL A 75 13.78 -12.02 5.41
CA VAL A 75 14.30 -10.99 4.50
C VAL A 75 15.61 -10.39 5.01
N ASN A 76 15.81 -10.42 6.32
CA ASN A 76 17.07 -10.17 7.04
C ASN A 76 17.06 -10.95 8.37
N ASP A 77 18.03 -10.70 9.23
CA ASP A 77 18.17 -11.37 10.54
C ASP A 77 17.12 -10.93 11.58
N ARG A 78 16.31 -9.91 11.29
CA ARG A 78 15.32 -9.31 12.22
C ARG A 78 13.88 -9.35 11.73
N VAL A 79 13.66 -9.47 10.43
CA VAL A 79 12.36 -9.31 9.80
C VAL A 79 12.05 -10.49 8.90
N LEU A 80 10.82 -10.99 9.03
CA LEU A 80 10.19 -11.91 8.10
C LEU A 80 9.17 -11.13 7.28
N MET A 81 9.00 -11.51 6.01
CA MET A 81 7.75 -11.28 5.31
C MET A 81 6.89 -12.55 5.35
N PHE A 82 5.57 -12.41 5.23
CA PHE A 82 4.67 -13.55 5.20
C PHE A 82 3.51 -13.37 4.22
N LEU A 83 2.94 -14.51 3.82
CA LEU A 83 1.71 -14.63 3.05
C LEU A 83 0.70 -15.46 3.83
N GLN A 84 -0.57 -15.03 3.81
CA GLN A 84 -1.67 -15.86 4.28
C GLN A 84 -2.73 -15.96 3.18
N PHE A 85 -2.97 -17.18 2.73
CA PHE A 85 -4.02 -17.50 1.77
C PHE A 85 -5.34 -17.77 2.50
N ASP A 86 -6.41 -17.91 1.72
CA ASP A 86 -7.73 -18.33 2.20
C ASP A 86 -7.76 -19.78 2.71
N ASN A 87 -6.81 -20.60 2.27
CA ASN A 87 -6.54 -21.94 2.77
C ASN A 87 -5.07 -22.04 3.20
N PRO A 88 -4.75 -22.59 4.39
CA PRO A 88 -3.36 -22.77 4.82
C PRO A 88 -2.57 -23.75 3.94
N ASP A 89 -3.25 -24.64 3.22
CA ASP A 89 -2.64 -25.50 2.20
C ASP A 89 -2.66 -24.77 0.83
N PRO A 90 -1.50 -24.34 0.29
CA PRO A 90 -1.44 -23.63 -0.99
C PRO A 90 -2.01 -24.42 -2.16
N ALA A 91 -1.98 -25.76 -2.10
CA ALA A 91 -2.57 -26.62 -3.12
C ALA A 91 -4.12 -26.54 -3.14
N LYS A 92 -4.73 -25.99 -2.09
CA LYS A 92 -6.19 -25.80 -1.96
C LYS A 92 -6.59 -24.33 -1.87
N ALA A 93 -5.62 -23.42 -1.85
CA ALA A 93 -5.86 -21.99 -1.80
C ALA A 93 -6.40 -21.48 -3.14
N THR A 94 -7.28 -20.49 -3.08
CA THR A 94 -7.86 -19.84 -4.26
C THR A 94 -7.57 -18.34 -4.30
N ALA A 95 -7.17 -17.76 -3.17
CA ALA A 95 -6.87 -16.33 -3.08
C ALA A 95 -5.82 -16.04 -2.00
N LEU A 96 -4.99 -15.04 -2.27
CA LEU A 96 -4.17 -14.41 -1.23
C LEU A 96 -5.05 -13.46 -0.41
N ARG A 97 -5.00 -13.55 0.92
CA ARG A 97 -5.77 -12.70 1.84
C ARG A 97 -4.91 -11.62 2.45
N TYR A 98 -3.72 -11.98 2.90
CA TYR A 98 -2.77 -11.05 3.52
C TYR A 98 -1.36 -11.21 2.97
N VAL A 99 -0.68 -10.07 2.85
CA VAL A 99 0.78 -9.97 2.94
C VAL A 99 1.13 -9.27 4.24
N GLY A 100 2.33 -9.48 4.77
CA GLY A 100 2.72 -8.77 5.97
C GLY A 100 4.17 -8.94 6.33
N VAL A 101 4.56 -8.30 7.44
CA VAL A 101 5.90 -8.39 8.01
C VAL A 101 5.82 -8.79 9.48
N ALA A 102 6.76 -9.60 9.93
CA ALA A 102 6.94 -9.95 11.34
C ALA A 102 8.33 -9.50 11.80
N VAL A 103 8.39 -8.65 12.82
CA VAL A 103 9.64 -8.07 13.33
C VAL A 103 9.96 -8.71 14.67
N LYS A 104 11.21 -9.19 14.84
CA LYS A 104 11.68 -9.70 16.13
C LYS A 104 11.46 -8.67 17.22
N GLY A 105 10.91 -9.11 18.35
CA GLY A 105 10.60 -8.26 19.49
C GLY A 105 10.43 -9.04 20.78
N VAL A 106 9.97 -8.32 21.79
CA VAL A 106 9.52 -8.89 23.07
C VAL A 106 8.10 -8.40 23.35
N PHE A 107 7.33 -9.17 24.13
CA PHE A 107 5.96 -8.83 24.46
C PHE A 107 5.89 -7.74 25.54
N CYS A 108 6.13 -6.51 25.10
CA CYS A 108 6.07 -5.28 25.88
C CYS A 108 5.52 -4.16 24.99
N ALA A 109 4.67 -3.28 25.52
CA ALA A 109 4.10 -2.16 24.76
C ALA A 109 5.19 -1.22 24.22
N GLU A 110 6.27 -1.03 24.98
CA GLU A 110 7.43 -0.21 24.61
C GLU A 110 8.27 -0.82 23.47
N ALA A 111 8.16 -2.13 23.26
CA ALA A 111 8.87 -2.85 22.20
C ALA A 111 8.00 -3.07 20.94
N GLN A 112 6.73 -2.68 20.96
CA GLN A 112 5.85 -2.73 19.80
C GLN A 112 6.30 -1.68 18.76
N PRO A 113 6.67 -2.06 17.53
CA PRO A 113 7.14 -1.10 16.54
C PRO A 113 6.08 -0.03 16.24
N GLY A 114 6.44 1.24 16.40
CA GLY A 114 5.53 2.38 16.24
C GLY A 114 4.41 2.48 17.29
N GLY A 115 4.48 1.69 18.37
CA GLY A 115 3.46 1.65 19.41
C GLY A 115 2.10 1.14 18.92
N PRO A 116 0.99 1.48 19.62
CA PRO A 116 -0.34 0.94 19.30
C PRO A 116 -0.86 1.36 17.91
N ASN A 117 -0.32 2.43 17.32
CA ASN A 117 -0.69 2.93 16.00
C ASN A 117 0.33 2.55 14.91
N GLY A 118 1.36 1.77 15.25
CA GLY A 118 2.46 1.42 14.35
C GLY A 118 2.10 0.40 13.26
N GLY A 119 0.90 -0.17 13.32
CA GLY A 119 0.42 -1.19 12.38
C GLY A 119 0.81 -2.61 12.76
N PHE A 120 1.23 -2.86 14.00
CA PHE A 120 1.61 -4.18 14.52
C PHE A 120 0.65 -4.65 15.62
N PRO A 121 -0.62 -4.96 15.32
CA PRO A 121 -1.61 -5.26 16.37
C PRO A 121 -1.36 -6.59 17.08
N HIS A 122 -0.57 -7.48 16.47
CA HIS A 122 -0.43 -8.87 16.89
C HIS A 122 0.99 -9.20 17.30
N PHE A 123 1.13 -9.94 18.40
CA PHE A 123 2.37 -10.52 18.88
C PHE A 123 2.23 -12.03 18.96
N HIS A 124 3.22 -12.72 18.41
CA HIS A 124 3.31 -14.17 18.43
C HIS A 124 4.64 -14.59 19.08
N ARG A 125 4.58 -15.30 20.21
CA ARG A 125 5.79 -15.75 20.92
C ARG A 125 6.56 -16.80 20.12
N LEU A 126 7.88 -16.75 20.26
CA LEU A 126 8.81 -17.63 19.53
C LEU A 126 8.57 -19.11 19.82
N ASP A 127 8.31 -19.44 21.09
CA ASP A 127 8.17 -20.81 21.58
C ASP A 127 6.83 -20.99 22.29
N ALA A 128 6.08 -22.00 21.87
CA ALA A 128 4.81 -22.42 22.45
C ALA A 128 4.51 -23.87 22.01
N PRO A 129 3.75 -24.65 22.79
CA PRO A 129 3.46 -26.05 22.47
C PRO A 129 2.67 -26.25 21.17
N ASP A 130 1.87 -25.25 20.78
CA ASP A 130 1.17 -25.19 19.51
C ASP A 130 0.88 -23.74 19.13
N TYR A 131 0.39 -23.54 17.91
CA TYR A 131 0.18 -22.21 17.35
C TYR A 131 -0.88 -21.39 18.10
N ALA A 132 -1.97 -22.02 18.57
CA ALA A 132 -3.05 -21.31 19.27
C ALA A 132 -2.57 -20.74 20.61
N HIS A 133 -1.66 -21.46 21.27
CA HIS A 133 -0.98 -20.97 22.47
C HIS A 133 0.13 -19.96 22.15
N GLY A 134 0.47 -19.68 20.89
CA GLY A 134 1.52 -18.74 20.54
C GLY A 134 1.14 -17.25 20.64
N HIS A 135 -0.11 -16.91 20.91
CA HIS A 135 -0.55 -15.52 20.96
C HIS A 135 -0.17 -14.82 22.28
N GLY A 136 0.56 -13.70 22.20
CA GLY A 136 1.02 -12.94 23.38
C GLY A 136 2.01 -13.73 24.28
N GLY A 137 1.97 -13.44 25.57
CA GLY A 137 2.77 -14.14 26.58
C GLY A 137 2.96 -13.35 27.88
N PRO A 138 3.80 -13.83 28.80
CA PRO A 138 4.30 -13.00 29.89
C PRO A 138 5.06 -11.74 29.40
N PRO A 139 5.12 -10.66 30.18
CA PRO A 139 5.92 -9.49 29.85
C PRO A 139 7.36 -9.86 29.49
N GLY A 140 7.87 -9.31 28.39
CA GLY A 140 9.25 -9.55 27.95
C GLY A 140 9.48 -10.86 27.18
N THR A 141 8.44 -11.66 26.94
CA THR A 141 8.55 -12.91 26.17
C THR A 141 9.09 -12.65 24.76
N PRO A 142 10.12 -13.38 24.29
CA PRO A 142 10.65 -13.22 22.93
C PRO A 142 9.68 -13.73 21.87
N GLY A 143 9.64 -13.06 20.73
CA GLY A 143 8.74 -13.41 19.63
C GLY A 143 8.72 -12.35 18.55
N TYR A 144 7.58 -12.22 17.88
CA TYR A 144 7.44 -11.38 16.70
C TYR A 144 6.23 -10.48 16.81
N TRP A 145 6.41 -9.21 16.50
CA TRP A 145 5.32 -8.26 16.23
C TRP A 145 4.94 -8.36 14.75
N LEU A 146 3.66 -8.59 14.44
CA LEU A 146 3.16 -8.80 13.09
C LEU A 146 2.29 -7.63 12.62
N SER A 147 2.60 -7.14 11.42
CA SER A 147 1.77 -6.22 10.65
C SER A 147 1.09 -6.97 9.51
N TRP A 148 -0.23 -6.77 9.40
CA TRP A 148 -1.09 -7.47 8.45
C TRP A 148 -1.64 -6.49 7.44
N VAL A 149 -1.41 -6.75 6.15
CA VAL A 149 -1.96 -5.97 5.05
C VAL A 149 -2.88 -6.87 4.23
N ALA A 150 -4.18 -6.62 4.35
CA ALA A 150 -5.17 -7.28 3.55
C ALA A 150 -5.01 -6.84 2.09
N VAL A 151 -5.08 -7.80 1.17
CA VAL A 151 -4.93 -7.54 -0.28
C VAL A 151 -6.25 -7.67 -1.04
N ASP A 152 -7.30 -8.13 -0.36
CA ASP A 152 -8.62 -8.37 -0.93
C ASP A 152 -9.73 -7.99 0.08
N THR A 153 -10.98 -7.99 -0.37
CA THR A 153 -12.15 -7.89 0.50
C THR A 153 -12.67 -9.28 0.84
N PHE A 154 -12.86 -9.57 2.12
CA PHE A 154 -13.37 -10.88 2.57
C PHE A 154 -14.01 -10.82 3.94
N THR A 155 -14.76 -11.87 4.26
CA THR A 155 -15.42 -12.07 5.54
C THR A 155 -14.61 -13.04 6.38
N LEU A 156 -14.22 -12.64 7.58
CA LEU A 156 -13.64 -13.53 8.58
C LEU A 156 -14.71 -14.43 9.21
N LYS A 157 -14.27 -15.47 9.93
CA LYS A 157 -15.18 -16.43 10.59
C LYS A 157 -16.11 -15.78 11.62
N ASP A 158 -15.69 -14.66 12.20
CA ASP A 158 -16.48 -13.84 13.14
C ASP A 158 -17.46 -12.89 12.45
N GLY A 159 -17.53 -12.89 11.11
CA GLY A 159 -18.39 -12.03 10.30
C GLY A 159 -17.78 -10.66 9.98
N ARG A 160 -16.59 -10.33 10.50
CA ARG A 160 -15.92 -9.05 10.23
C ARG A 160 -15.57 -8.95 8.75
N GLN A 161 -15.93 -7.82 8.15
CA GLN A 161 -15.53 -7.47 6.78
C GLN A 161 -14.16 -6.83 6.81
N VAL A 162 -13.22 -7.44 6.08
CA VAL A 162 -11.87 -6.91 5.86
C VAL A 162 -11.82 -6.28 4.48
N LYS A 163 -11.11 -5.16 4.35
CA LYS A 163 -10.87 -4.45 3.08
C LYS A 163 -9.36 -4.27 2.87
N PRO A 164 -8.90 -4.05 1.63
CA PRO A 164 -7.48 -3.82 1.38
C PRO A 164 -6.88 -2.68 2.22
N GLY A 165 -5.75 -2.93 2.86
CA GLY A 165 -5.10 -2.00 3.80
C GLY A 165 -4.53 -2.69 5.04
N VAL A 166 -3.96 -1.91 5.96
CA VAL A 166 -3.49 -2.45 7.25
C VAL A 166 -4.69 -2.92 8.08
N ASP A 167 -4.67 -4.16 8.53
CA ASP A 167 -5.70 -4.72 9.42
C ASP A 167 -5.26 -4.60 10.88
N TYR A 168 -5.61 -3.48 11.52
CA TYR A 168 -5.31 -3.23 12.94
C TYR A 168 -6.12 -4.11 13.92
N GLN A 169 -7.08 -4.89 13.42
CA GLN A 169 -7.94 -5.75 14.21
C GLN A 169 -7.64 -7.24 14.00
N GLU A 170 -6.56 -7.56 13.27
CA GLU A 170 -6.18 -8.95 13.06
C GLU A 170 -5.57 -9.53 14.33
N ALA A 171 -6.40 -10.31 15.05
CA ALA A 171 -6.08 -11.00 16.29
C ALA A 171 -5.27 -10.14 17.29
N PRO A 172 -5.76 -8.97 17.71
CA PRO A 172 -4.96 -8.03 18.48
C PRO A 172 -4.50 -8.65 19.81
N THR A 173 -3.24 -8.44 20.15
CA THR A 173 -2.65 -8.87 21.42
C THR A 173 -2.12 -7.64 22.16
N PRO A 174 -2.93 -6.98 23.00
CA PRO A 174 -2.49 -5.84 23.79
C PRO A 174 -1.30 -6.25 24.68
N ALA A 175 -0.15 -5.62 24.47
CA ALA A 175 1.03 -5.91 25.30
C ALA A 175 0.96 -5.15 26.64
N PRO A 176 1.51 -5.75 27.71
CA PRO A 176 1.67 -5.08 28.99
C PRO A 176 2.77 -4.01 28.92
N THR A 177 2.67 -3.01 29.79
CA THR A 177 3.79 -2.10 30.10
C THR A 177 4.86 -2.86 30.87
N CYS A 178 6.10 -2.85 30.36
CA CYS A 178 7.25 -3.48 31.02
C CYS A 178 8.11 -2.47 31.80
N GLY A 179 7.87 -1.17 31.61
CA GLY A 179 8.61 -0.11 32.28
C GLY A 179 10.06 -0.03 31.81
N ALA A 180 10.99 0.34 32.71
CA ALA A 180 12.41 0.47 32.37
C ALA A 180 13.12 -0.87 32.07
N ASN A 181 12.47 -2.01 32.35
CA ASN A 181 13.07 -3.35 32.29
C ASN A 181 12.73 -4.12 31.00
N VAL A 182 12.47 -3.41 29.89
CA VAL A 182 12.23 -4.07 28.59
C VAL A 182 13.46 -4.88 28.21
N PRO A 183 13.35 -6.23 28.07
CA PRO A 183 14.50 -7.03 27.69
C PRO A 183 15.01 -6.67 26.30
N LYS A 184 16.32 -6.77 26.10
CA LYS A 184 16.92 -6.64 24.77
C LYS A 184 16.39 -7.75 23.86
N VAL A 185 16.03 -7.39 22.63
CA VAL A 185 15.65 -8.35 21.59
C VAL A 185 16.91 -9.07 21.10
N ASP A 186 17.24 -10.20 21.73
CA ASP A 186 18.48 -10.95 21.50
C ASP A 186 18.20 -12.46 21.44
N PHE A 187 17.37 -12.86 20.47
CA PHE A 187 17.12 -14.27 20.19
C PHE A 187 17.48 -14.62 18.75
N ALA A 188 18.05 -15.81 18.57
CA ALA A 188 18.27 -16.39 17.26
C ALA A 188 16.92 -16.80 16.67
N GLY A 189 16.58 -16.24 15.51
CA GLY A 189 15.42 -16.69 14.76
C GLY A 189 15.80 -17.99 14.05
N PRO A 190 15.05 -19.09 14.20
CA PRO A 190 15.35 -20.32 13.48
C PRO A 190 15.45 -20.05 11.98
N GLY A 191 16.59 -20.40 11.38
CA GLY A 191 16.86 -20.18 9.95
C GLY A 191 17.01 -18.72 9.52
N ALA A 192 17.13 -17.76 10.46
CA ALA A 192 17.23 -16.34 10.13
C ALA A 192 18.43 -16.04 9.22
N LYS A 193 18.16 -15.38 8.10
CA LYS A 193 19.15 -15.02 7.09
C LYS A 193 18.65 -13.85 6.23
N ALA A 194 19.59 -13.09 5.67
CA ALA A 194 19.27 -12.15 4.60
C ALA A 194 18.92 -12.90 3.31
N LEU A 195 18.15 -12.24 2.44
CA LEU A 195 17.97 -12.71 1.07
C LEU A 195 19.32 -12.75 0.36
N THR A 196 19.59 -13.86 -0.31
CA THR A 196 20.71 -13.99 -1.24
C THR A 196 20.31 -13.46 -2.61
N GLY A 197 21.29 -13.19 -3.48
CA GLY A 197 21.01 -12.85 -4.88
C GLY A 197 20.18 -13.91 -5.61
N GLY A 198 20.37 -15.20 -5.26
CA GLY A 198 19.55 -16.29 -5.80
C GLY A 198 18.09 -16.21 -5.35
N ASP A 199 17.84 -15.81 -4.11
CA ASP A 199 16.47 -15.63 -3.61
C ASP A 199 15.78 -14.44 -4.29
N ILE A 200 16.50 -13.33 -4.47
CA ILE A 200 15.98 -12.14 -5.18
C ILE A 200 15.66 -12.50 -6.63
N ALA A 201 16.56 -13.23 -7.31
CA ALA A 201 16.32 -13.70 -8.67
C ALA A 201 15.11 -14.65 -8.78
N ALA A 202 14.84 -15.46 -7.76
CA ALA A 202 13.68 -16.33 -7.71
C ALA A 202 12.36 -15.56 -7.51
N PHE A 203 12.37 -14.46 -6.75
CA PHE A 203 11.19 -13.58 -6.63
C PHE A 203 10.88 -12.82 -7.91
N TRP A 204 11.91 -12.38 -8.63
CA TRP A 204 11.77 -11.47 -9.76
C TRP A 204 10.70 -11.87 -10.80
N PRO A 205 10.71 -13.09 -11.37
CA PRO A 205 9.72 -13.47 -12.39
C PRO A 205 8.29 -13.60 -11.82
N LEU A 206 8.12 -13.75 -10.51
CA LEU A 206 6.80 -13.83 -9.88
C LEU A 206 6.12 -12.45 -9.81
N PHE A 207 6.88 -11.36 -9.97
CA PHE A 207 6.43 -9.97 -9.89
C PHE A 207 6.66 -9.20 -11.20
N ALA A 208 6.28 -9.81 -12.32
CA ALA A 208 6.55 -9.27 -13.66
C ALA A 208 5.47 -8.30 -14.21
N ASP A 209 4.41 -7.99 -13.45
CA ASP A 209 3.31 -7.19 -13.98
C ASP A 209 3.71 -5.72 -14.16
N GLN A 210 3.18 -5.11 -15.23
CA GLN A 210 3.40 -3.69 -15.56
C GLN A 210 2.06 -2.94 -15.51
N PRO A 211 1.65 -2.45 -14.33
CA PRO A 211 0.38 -1.74 -14.18
C PRO A 211 0.43 -0.28 -14.68
N LEU A 212 1.62 0.25 -14.95
CA LEU A 212 1.83 1.63 -15.40
C LEU A 212 2.04 1.68 -16.92
N THR A 213 1.47 2.69 -17.56
CA THR A 213 1.55 2.92 -19.01
C THR A 213 2.24 4.25 -19.31
N GLY A 214 2.44 4.56 -20.60
CA GLY A 214 2.95 5.86 -21.05
C GLY A 214 4.48 6.00 -21.05
N GLY A 215 5.23 4.92 -20.78
CA GLY A 215 6.70 4.92 -20.70
C GLY A 215 7.25 4.85 -19.28
N GLN A 216 6.38 4.65 -18.30
CA GLN A 216 6.76 4.54 -16.90
C GLN A 216 7.48 3.23 -16.59
N HIS A 217 8.56 3.32 -15.81
CA HIS A 217 9.27 2.19 -15.22
C HIS A 217 9.40 2.40 -13.73
N ALA A 218 8.64 1.65 -12.93
CA ALA A 218 8.69 1.78 -11.48
C ALA A 218 9.96 1.14 -10.90
N PRO A 219 10.48 1.65 -9.77
CA PRO A 219 11.64 1.05 -9.07
C PRO A 219 11.28 -0.26 -8.34
N ARG A 220 10.09 -0.80 -8.57
CA ARG A 220 9.49 -1.91 -7.83
C ARG A 220 8.82 -2.87 -8.79
N GLN A 221 8.73 -4.12 -8.37
CA GLN A 221 8.17 -5.23 -9.14
C GLN A 221 6.77 -5.53 -8.63
N TYR A 222 5.81 -5.74 -9.53
CA TYR A 222 4.39 -5.87 -9.18
C TYR A 222 3.82 -7.24 -9.53
N ARG A 223 2.82 -7.65 -8.76
CA ARG A 223 1.98 -8.80 -9.06
C ARG A 223 0.51 -8.49 -8.78
N TRP A 224 -0.36 -8.64 -9.77
CA TRP A 224 -1.80 -8.63 -9.58
C TRP A 224 -2.23 -9.81 -8.72
N VAL A 225 -3.08 -9.53 -7.74
CA VAL A 225 -3.66 -10.56 -6.87
C VAL A 225 -5.17 -10.64 -7.00
N ASN A 226 -5.78 -9.59 -7.55
CA ASN A 226 -7.17 -9.51 -7.99
C ASN A 226 -7.29 -8.34 -9.00
N PRO A 227 -8.49 -8.06 -9.57
CA PRO A 227 -8.64 -7.00 -10.57
C PRO A 227 -8.28 -5.58 -10.13
N ASN A 228 -8.24 -5.31 -8.82
CA ASN A 228 -8.11 -3.97 -8.24
C ASN A 228 -6.87 -3.78 -7.36
N THR A 229 -6.14 -4.84 -7.04
CA THR A 229 -5.02 -4.79 -6.10
C THR A 229 -3.80 -5.51 -6.67
N LEU A 230 -2.65 -4.83 -6.60
CA LEU A 230 -1.34 -5.45 -6.76
C LEU A 230 -0.66 -5.58 -5.41
N ILE A 231 0.13 -6.62 -5.24
CA ILE A 231 1.24 -6.63 -4.28
C ILE A 231 2.51 -6.18 -5.01
N PHE A 232 3.49 -5.64 -4.28
CA PHE A 232 4.78 -5.30 -4.86
C PHE A 232 5.94 -5.56 -3.91
N LEU A 233 7.12 -5.72 -4.50
CA LEU A 233 8.41 -5.75 -3.82
C LEU A 233 9.27 -4.58 -4.33
N GLN A 234 9.88 -3.84 -3.41
CA GLN A 234 10.87 -2.82 -3.74
C GLN A 234 12.19 -3.13 -3.03
N PHE A 235 13.21 -3.41 -3.84
CA PHE A 235 14.57 -3.63 -3.39
C PHE A 235 15.33 -2.31 -3.26
N ASP A 236 16.52 -2.37 -2.67
CA ASP A 236 17.49 -1.28 -2.63
C ASP A 236 18.03 -0.88 -4.01
N ASN A 237 17.97 -1.79 -4.98
CA ASN A 237 18.31 -1.55 -6.38
C ASN A 237 17.20 -2.08 -7.31
N PRO A 238 16.78 -1.32 -8.34
CA PRO A 238 15.80 -1.81 -9.32
C PRO A 238 16.38 -2.84 -10.31
N ASP A 239 17.68 -3.13 -10.27
CA ASP A 239 18.32 -4.22 -11.01
C ASP A 239 18.51 -5.43 -10.09
N ALA A 240 17.86 -6.55 -10.41
CA ALA A 240 17.89 -7.78 -9.63
C ALA A 240 19.31 -8.28 -9.33
N ALA A 241 20.23 -8.11 -10.28
CA ALA A 241 21.61 -8.58 -10.13
C ALA A 241 22.44 -7.71 -9.17
N LYS A 242 21.94 -6.51 -8.84
CA LYS A 242 22.59 -5.54 -7.95
C LYS A 242 21.83 -5.34 -6.64
N ALA A 243 20.60 -5.84 -6.55
CA ALA A 243 19.79 -5.77 -5.35
C ALA A 243 20.42 -6.65 -4.25
N THR A 244 20.46 -6.12 -3.03
CA THR A 244 21.04 -6.79 -1.87
C THR A 244 20.07 -6.87 -0.69
N ALA A 245 19.05 -6.02 -0.68
CA ALA A 245 18.09 -5.95 0.40
C ALA A 245 16.68 -5.65 -0.12
N LEU A 246 15.68 -6.32 0.43
CA LEU A 246 14.28 -5.91 0.28
C LEU A 246 14.03 -4.74 1.23
N ARG A 247 13.66 -3.57 0.70
CA ARG A 247 13.34 -2.38 1.50
C ARG A 247 11.86 -2.29 1.84
N TYR A 248 11.00 -2.66 0.90
CA TYR A 248 9.56 -2.66 1.11
C TYR A 248 8.85 -3.85 0.48
N VAL A 249 7.82 -4.31 1.17
CA VAL A 249 6.67 -5.02 0.60
C VAL A 249 5.43 -4.13 0.74
N GLY A 250 4.46 -4.23 -0.16
CA GLY A 250 3.27 -3.40 -0.05
C GLY A 250 2.19 -3.73 -1.04
N ILE A 251 1.15 -2.90 -1.06
CA ILE A 251 0.03 -3.02 -1.99
C ILE A 251 -0.23 -1.73 -2.75
N ALA A 252 -0.69 -1.86 -3.98
CA ALA A 252 -1.23 -0.79 -4.80
C ALA A 252 -2.70 -1.08 -5.06
N VAL A 253 -3.59 -0.22 -4.57
CA VAL A 253 -5.04 -0.34 -4.71
C VAL A 253 -5.51 0.65 -5.76
N ARG A 254 -6.19 0.15 -6.79
CA ARG A 254 -6.77 0.97 -7.85
C ARG A 254 -7.74 1.99 -7.26
N GLY A 255 -7.63 3.23 -7.71
CA GLY A 255 -8.46 4.32 -7.22
C GLY A 255 -8.37 5.56 -8.10
N ARG A 256 -8.75 6.70 -7.50
CA ARG A 256 -8.68 8.02 -8.15
C ARG A 256 -8.00 9.02 -7.23
N PHE A 257 -7.37 10.03 -7.84
CA PHE A 257 -6.65 11.07 -7.11
C PHE A 257 -7.60 12.12 -6.53
N CYS A 258 -8.26 11.74 -5.45
CA CYS A 258 -9.17 12.55 -4.65
C CYS A 258 -9.06 12.14 -3.19
N LYS A 259 -9.14 13.11 -2.27
CA LYS A 259 -9.07 12.83 -0.83
C LYS A 259 -10.19 11.89 -0.38
N SER A 260 -11.39 12.02 -0.93
CA SER A 260 -12.51 11.10 -0.65
C SER A 260 -12.31 9.67 -1.15
N LYS A 261 -11.30 9.45 -2.01
CA LYS A 261 -10.99 8.15 -2.65
C LYS A 261 -9.70 7.53 -2.13
N GLN A 262 -8.97 8.22 -1.25
CA GLN A 262 -7.84 7.65 -0.52
C GLN A 262 -8.37 6.61 0.47
N PRO A 263 -7.90 5.35 0.45
CA PRO A 263 -8.47 4.30 1.30
C PRO A 263 -8.34 4.60 2.80
N THR A 264 -7.13 4.92 3.25
CA THR A 264 -6.79 5.32 4.63
C THR A 264 -5.52 6.18 4.61
N PRO A 265 -5.16 6.83 5.74
CA PRO A 265 -3.87 7.53 5.88
C PRO A 265 -2.62 6.64 5.71
N ASP A 266 -2.77 5.31 5.72
CA ASP A 266 -1.66 4.37 5.48
C ASP A 266 -1.26 4.29 4.00
N PHE A 267 -2.01 4.94 3.11
CA PHE A 267 -1.72 5.07 1.69
C PHE A 267 -1.23 6.50 1.38
N PRO A 268 0.01 6.89 1.74
CA PRO A 268 0.46 8.27 1.64
C PRO A 268 0.65 8.73 0.19
N HIS A 269 0.77 7.78 -0.74
CA HIS A 269 1.23 8.02 -2.10
C HIS A 269 0.19 7.54 -3.12
N PHE A 270 -0.04 8.35 -4.14
CA PHE A 270 -0.83 8.07 -5.31
C PHE A 270 0.04 8.16 -6.56
N HIS A 271 -0.11 7.18 -7.44
CA HIS A 271 0.59 7.12 -8.71
C HIS A 271 -0.41 6.96 -9.85
N ARG A 272 -0.47 7.92 -10.78
CA ARG A 272 -1.39 7.84 -11.93
C ARG A 272 -0.94 6.75 -12.90
N THR A 273 -1.91 6.08 -13.51
CA THR A 273 -1.64 4.95 -14.40
C THR A 273 -0.83 5.34 -15.63
N ASP A 274 -1.09 6.50 -16.21
CA ASP A 274 -0.51 6.95 -17.47
C ASP A 274 0.25 8.27 -17.30
N ALA A 275 1.53 8.26 -17.67
CA ALA A 275 2.43 9.41 -17.63
C ALA A 275 3.64 9.16 -18.55
N PRO A 276 4.29 10.20 -19.09
CA PRO A 276 5.42 10.03 -20.02
C PRO A 276 6.63 9.33 -19.40
N ASP A 277 6.79 9.43 -18.08
CA ASP A 277 7.80 8.72 -17.31
C ASP A 277 7.35 8.59 -15.85
N TYR A 278 8.13 7.82 -15.10
CA TYR A 278 7.81 7.48 -13.72
C TYR A 278 7.75 8.70 -12.80
N ALA A 279 8.66 9.67 -12.94
CA ALA A 279 8.71 10.86 -12.09
C ALA A 279 7.47 11.75 -12.28
N HIS A 280 6.92 11.78 -13.50
CA HIS A 280 5.67 12.47 -13.78
C HIS A 280 4.43 11.68 -13.34
N GLY A 281 4.55 10.44 -12.89
CA GLY A 281 3.42 9.64 -12.43
C GLY A 281 2.93 9.96 -11.01
N HIS A 282 3.67 10.75 -10.23
CA HIS A 282 3.32 11.07 -8.85
C HIS A 282 2.13 12.05 -8.80
N GLY A 283 1.00 11.62 -8.20
CA GLY A 283 -0.23 12.43 -8.12
C GLY A 283 -0.88 12.67 -9.49
N GLY A 284 -1.52 13.83 -9.65
CA GLY A 284 -2.11 14.26 -10.92
C GLY A 284 -3.21 15.31 -10.77
N PRO A 285 -3.95 15.61 -11.84
CA PRO A 285 -5.20 16.36 -11.73
C PRO A 285 -6.23 15.64 -10.85
N PRO A 286 -7.18 16.37 -10.23
CA PRO A 286 -8.30 15.78 -9.49
C PRO A 286 -8.99 14.67 -10.28
N ASP A 287 -9.37 13.60 -9.58
CA ASP A 287 -10.10 12.44 -10.12
C ASP A 287 -9.32 11.59 -11.15
N THR A 288 -8.03 11.84 -11.37
CA THR A 288 -7.20 11.03 -12.27
C THR A 288 -7.15 9.56 -11.82
N ALA A 289 -7.27 8.62 -12.76
CA ALA A 289 -7.16 7.19 -12.47
C ALA A 289 -5.72 6.77 -12.15
N GLY A 290 -5.56 5.85 -11.21
CA GLY A 290 -4.26 5.40 -10.75
C GLY A 290 -4.37 4.45 -9.57
N TYR A 291 -3.33 4.45 -8.75
CA TYR A 291 -3.20 3.57 -7.60
C TYR A 291 -2.85 4.36 -6.35
N TRP A 292 -3.49 4.01 -5.24
CA TRP A 292 -3.07 4.39 -3.89
C TRP A 292 -2.13 3.31 -3.36
N LEU A 293 -0.99 3.70 -2.79
CA LEU A 293 0.09 2.77 -2.44
C LEU A 293 0.39 2.80 -0.94
N LEU A 294 0.41 1.62 -0.34
CA LEU A 294 0.74 1.35 1.06
C LEU A 294 2.05 0.58 1.12
N TRP A 295 2.91 0.96 2.08
CA TRP A 295 4.27 0.46 2.19
C TRP A 295 4.56 -0.11 3.58
N LEU A 296 5.06 -1.35 3.62
CA LEU A 296 5.65 -1.95 4.81
C LEU A 296 7.16 -2.03 4.62
N ALA A 297 7.89 -1.22 5.37
CA ALA A 297 9.33 -1.29 5.42
C ALA A 297 9.75 -2.62 6.05
N THR A 298 10.72 -3.28 5.43
CA THR A 298 11.30 -4.56 5.86
C THR A 298 12.70 -4.42 6.45
N ASP A 299 13.26 -3.22 6.39
CA ASP A 299 14.65 -2.94 6.76
C ASP A 299 14.79 -1.56 7.41
N THR A 300 15.94 -1.30 8.02
CA THR A 300 16.34 0.02 8.51
C THR A 300 17.32 0.65 7.53
N PHE A 301 16.98 1.81 6.97
CA PHE A 301 17.85 2.50 6.02
C PHE A 301 17.58 4.00 5.98
N ALA A 302 18.56 4.75 5.48
CA ALA A 302 18.40 6.16 5.16
C ALA A 302 17.79 6.33 3.77
N THR A 303 16.73 7.13 3.65
CA THR A 303 16.25 7.60 2.34
C THR A 303 17.19 8.68 1.79
N HIS A 304 17.05 9.02 0.50
CA HIS A 304 17.89 10.00 -0.17
C HIS A 304 17.84 11.40 0.48
N ASP A 305 16.73 11.75 1.13
CA ASP A 305 16.55 12.99 1.89
C ASP A 305 17.04 12.90 3.36
N GLY A 306 17.69 11.79 3.74
CA GLY A 306 18.29 11.59 5.06
C GLY A 306 17.32 11.08 6.15
N ARG A 307 16.02 10.92 5.85
CA ARG A 307 15.06 10.33 6.78
C ARG A 307 15.43 8.88 7.08
N GLN A 308 15.38 8.51 8.36
CA GLN A 308 15.59 7.13 8.78
C GLN A 308 14.28 6.36 8.72
N VAL A 309 14.27 5.27 7.97
CA VAL A 309 13.17 4.31 7.89
C VAL A 309 13.49 3.16 8.83
N THR A 310 12.48 2.65 9.52
CA THR A 310 12.55 1.42 10.31
C THR A 310 11.39 0.49 9.91
N PRO A 311 11.49 -0.82 10.20
CA PRO A 311 10.45 -1.77 9.80
C PRO A 311 9.05 -1.39 10.30
N GLY A 312 8.05 -1.41 9.39
CA GLY A 312 6.68 -1.02 9.68
C GLY A 312 5.99 -0.21 8.59
N VAL A 313 4.78 0.29 8.89
CA VAL A 313 3.98 1.08 7.95
C VAL A 313 4.65 2.44 7.69
N ASP A 314 5.16 2.66 6.48
CA ASP A 314 5.80 3.92 6.10
C ASP A 314 4.78 4.90 5.50
N ARG A 315 4.28 5.80 6.35
CA ARG A 315 3.31 6.85 5.98
C ARG A 315 3.95 8.12 5.41
N GLN A 316 5.26 8.11 5.21
CA GLN A 316 6.01 9.30 4.77
C GLN A 316 6.74 9.06 3.44
N LEU A 317 6.59 7.88 2.84
CA LEU A 317 7.22 7.60 1.56
C LEU A 317 6.51 8.35 0.42
N SER A 318 7.19 9.35 -0.13
CA SER A 318 6.77 10.12 -1.32
C SER A 318 5.31 10.58 -1.27
N PRO A 319 4.90 11.32 -0.22
CA PRO A 319 3.50 11.67 -0.02
C PRO A 319 2.97 12.52 -1.18
N THR A 320 1.76 12.21 -1.62
CA THR A 320 1.03 13.00 -2.64
C THR A 320 -0.29 13.45 -2.03
N PRO A 321 -0.34 14.64 -1.40
CA PRO A 321 -1.57 15.18 -0.85
C PRO A 321 -2.65 15.28 -1.94
N ALA A 322 -3.75 14.54 -1.78
CA ALA A 322 -4.83 14.60 -2.75
C ALA A 322 -5.70 15.85 -2.55
N PRO A 323 -6.21 16.43 -3.66
CA PRO A 323 -7.14 17.54 -3.60
C PRO A 323 -8.50 17.11 -3.03
N ASP A 324 -9.25 18.09 -2.54
CA ASP A 324 -10.64 17.89 -2.17
C ASP A 324 -11.49 17.71 -3.45
N CYS A 325 -11.89 16.47 -3.64
CA CYS A 325 -12.89 15.90 -4.53
C CYS A 325 -13.26 14.53 -3.91
#